data_AF-A0A7K8NCL6-F1
#
_entry.id   AF-A0A7K8NCL6-F1
#
_cell.length_a   1.000
_cell.length_b   1.000
_cell.length_c   1.000
_cell.angle_alpha   90.00
_cell.angle_beta   90.00
_cell.angle_gamma   90.00
#
_symmetry.space_group_name_H-M   'P 1'
#
loop_
_entity.id
_entity.type
_entity.pdbx_description
1 polymer ?
#
loop_
_entity_poly.entity_id
_entity_poly.type
_entity_poly.pdbx_seq_one_letter_code
_entity_poly.pdbx_strand_id
1 'polypeptide(L)'
;VVVWEWLNEHGRWRPYSAAVCHHIENALKEDARGSVLLGQADAQLAPYVLDLQAMQQLRQDTGTRRPVRRNFYDPSSAPGKGIVWEWESDGSSWTPYDMELCITIQNAYEKQHPWLDLSSLGFGYLISFGSMAQTNRQTQRRRRLRRRMDLAYPLTAGSIPKSQSWPVGAGPGQPCRCPQCLMTGILLCAAGLPVCLTRAPKPVLHPPPVSKSDIRPVPGVPGGCRKTKKKHLKKSKNPEDVVRRYIQKVKTPPDEDCTICMERLGAPSGYEGVLSPRGTKPELVGKLGRCGHMYHLLCLVAMYSNGNKDGSLQCPTCKAIYGEKTGTQPPGKMEFHLIPHSLPGYTGSKTIRIVYDIPTGIQ
;
A
#
# COMPACT_ATOMS: atom_id res chain seq x y z
N VAL A 1 -5.13 -15.24 -10.58
CA VAL A 1 -3.75 -15.23 -11.12
C VAL A 1 -2.79 -14.68 -10.09
N VAL A 2 -1.52 -15.01 -10.21
CA VAL A 2 -0.44 -14.50 -9.36
C VAL A 2 0.41 -13.50 -10.14
N VAL A 3 0.74 -12.39 -9.49
CA VAL A 3 1.59 -11.33 -10.04
C VAL A 3 2.73 -11.10 -9.06
N TRP A 4 3.96 -11.20 -9.56
CA TRP A 4 5.13 -10.78 -8.83
C TRP A 4 5.36 -9.30 -9.03
N GLU A 5 5.62 -8.58 -7.94
CA GLU A 5 5.76 -7.13 -7.95
C GLU A 5 6.98 -6.71 -7.14
N TRP A 6 7.70 -5.69 -7.61
CA TRP A 6 8.84 -5.11 -6.91
C TRP A 6 8.51 -3.70 -6.42
N LEU A 7 9.07 -3.33 -5.27
CA LEU A 7 8.86 -2.01 -4.69
C LEU A 7 9.84 -1.01 -5.31
N ASN A 8 9.31 0.02 -5.96
CA ASN A 8 10.12 1.09 -6.53
C ASN A 8 10.52 2.14 -5.47
N GLU A 9 11.39 3.06 -5.90
CA GLU A 9 11.94 4.13 -5.05
C GLU A 9 10.89 5.12 -4.54
N HIS A 10 9.74 5.19 -5.21
CA HIS A 10 8.59 6.00 -4.80
C HIS A 10 7.64 5.27 -3.83
N GLY A 11 8.02 4.08 -3.35
CA GLY A 11 7.21 3.28 -2.42
C GLY A 11 6.00 2.62 -3.07
N ARG A 12 6.08 2.31 -4.37
CA ARG A 12 4.97 1.76 -5.16
C ARG A 12 5.34 0.41 -5.74
N TRP A 13 4.39 -0.51 -5.65
CA TRP A 13 4.54 -1.86 -6.18
C TRP A 13 4.34 -1.86 -7.69
N ARG A 14 5.35 -2.36 -8.40
CA ARG A 14 5.41 -2.39 -9.85
C ARG A 14 5.37 -3.85 -10.31
N PRO A 15 4.45 -4.21 -11.22
CA PRO A 15 4.37 -5.57 -11.71
C PRO A 15 5.58 -5.90 -12.57
N TYR A 16 6.12 -7.09 -12.40
CA TYR A 16 6.90 -7.73 -13.46
C TYR A 16 5.98 -8.12 -14.61
N SER A 17 6.52 -8.28 -15.82
CA SER A 17 5.73 -8.76 -16.95
C SER A 17 5.18 -10.17 -16.69
N ALA A 18 4.13 -10.56 -17.42
CA ALA A 18 3.54 -11.89 -17.29
C ALA A 18 4.55 -13.01 -17.58
N ALA A 19 5.40 -12.84 -18.60
CA ALA A 19 6.47 -13.78 -18.92
C ALA A 19 7.46 -13.97 -17.75
N VAL A 20 7.89 -12.87 -17.13
CA VAL A 20 8.77 -12.91 -15.95
C VAL A 20 8.04 -13.56 -14.76
N CYS A 21 6.75 -13.29 -14.56
CA CYS A 21 5.98 -13.94 -13.49
C CYS A 21 5.85 -15.45 -13.70
N HIS A 22 5.64 -15.93 -14.93
CA HIS A 22 5.63 -17.37 -15.26
C HIS A 22 6.98 -18.00 -14.96
N HIS A 23 8.06 -17.34 -15.33
CA HIS A 23 9.41 -17.82 -15.06
C HIS A 23 9.68 -17.93 -13.54
N ILE A 24 9.33 -16.90 -12.76
CA ILE A 24 9.48 -16.93 -11.30
C ILE A 24 8.61 -18.03 -10.67
N GLU A 25 7.35 -18.19 -11.10
CA GLU A 25 6.47 -19.24 -10.57
C GLU A 25 6.96 -20.65 -10.91
N ASN A 26 7.58 -20.86 -12.07
CA ASN A 26 8.18 -22.14 -12.41
C ASN A 26 9.40 -22.43 -11.54
N ALA A 27 10.29 -21.44 -11.37
CA ALA A 27 11.43 -21.58 -10.46
C ALA A 27 11.01 -21.83 -9.01
N LEU A 28 9.93 -21.19 -8.53
CA LEU A 28 9.39 -21.41 -7.18
C LEU A 28 8.90 -22.85 -6.96
N LYS A 29 8.39 -23.53 -8.01
CA LYS A 29 7.97 -24.94 -7.94
C LYS A 29 9.16 -25.89 -7.85
N GLU A 30 10.27 -25.52 -8.49
CA GLU A 30 11.51 -26.32 -8.49
C GLU A 30 12.29 -26.13 -7.18
N ASP A 31 12.52 -24.88 -6.78
CA ASP A 31 13.23 -24.53 -5.56
C ASP A 31 12.65 -23.26 -4.91
N ALA A 32 11.85 -23.46 -3.85
CA ALA A 32 11.22 -22.37 -3.11
C ALA A 32 12.19 -21.50 -2.30
N ARG A 33 13.47 -21.90 -2.17
CA ARG A 33 14.52 -21.12 -1.48
C ARG A 33 15.63 -20.67 -2.42
N GLY A 34 15.45 -20.91 -3.72
CA GLY A 34 16.44 -20.61 -4.74
C GLY A 34 16.51 -19.14 -5.11
N SER A 35 17.43 -18.87 -6.04
CA SER A 35 17.55 -17.57 -6.69
C SER A 35 17.13 -17.68 -8.16
N VAL A 36 16.46 -16.66 -8.70
CA VAL A 36 15.97 -16.63 -10.08
C VAL A 36 16.68 -15.53 -10.87
N LEU A 37 17.31 -15.89 -11.99
CA LEU A 37 17.96 -14.94 -12.90
C LEU A 37 16.91 -14.32 -13.84
N LEU A 38 16.49 -13.08 -13.57
CA LEU A 38 15.39 -12.46 -14.32
C LEU A 38 15.73 -12.23 -15.81
N GLY A 39 17.01 -12.12 -16.13
CA GLY A 39 17.56 -12.05 -17.49
C GLY A 39 17.14 -13.17 -18.43
N GLN A 40 16.84 -14.35 -17.89
CA GLN A 40 16.41 -15.50 -18.69
C GLN A 40 15.00 -15.34 -19.27
N ALA A 41 14.16 -14.54 -18.61
CA ALA A 41 12.80 -14.24 -19.06
C ALA A 41 12.71 -12.89 -19.79
N ASP A 42 13.54 -11.92 -19.42
CA ASP A 42 13.61 -10.60 -20.05
C ASP A 42 15.05 -10.08 -20.02
N ALA A 43 15.63 -9.87 -21.21
CA ALA A 43 17.00 -9.41 -21.36
C ALA A 43 17.25 -8.04 -20.69
N GLN A 44 16.24 -7.17 -20.58
CA GLN A 44 16.37 -5.89 -19.86
C GLN A 44 16.56 -6.07 -18.36
N LEU A 45 16.20 -7.25 -17.84
CA LEU A 45 16.37 -7.63 -16.45
C LEU A 45 17.61 -8.49 -16.20
N ALA A 46 18.52 -8.62 -17.19
CA ALA A 46 19.78 -9.35 -17.07
C ALA A 46 20.60 -9.07 -15.80
N PRO A 47 20.75 -7.82 -15.31
CA PRO A 47 21.55 -7.57 -14.11
C PRO A 47 20.82 -7.88 -12.80
N TYR A 48 19.58 -8.38 -12.84
CA TYR A 48 18.75 -8.59 -11.65
C TYR A 48 18.58 -10.08 -11.33
N VAL A 49 18.75 -10.39 -10.04
CA VAL A 49 18.50 -11.70 -9.45
C VAL A 49 17.42 -11.55 -8.39
N LEU A 50 16.50 -12.50 -8.37
CA LEU A 50 15.46 -12.59 -7.35
C LEU A 50 15.85 -13.63 -6.31
N ASP A 51 15.98 -13.22 -5.05
CA ASP A 51 16.10 -14.13 -3.92
C ASP A 51 14.69 -14.47 -3.40
N LEU A 52 14.25 -15.72 -3.62
CA LEU A 52 12.92 -16.19 -3.24
C LEU A 52 12.79 -16.38 -1.73
N GLN A 53 13.88 -16.64 -1.02
CA GLN A 53 13.88 -16.80 0.43
C GLN A 53 13.78 -15.46 1.14
N ALA A 54 14.59 -14.48 0.71
CA ALA A 54 14.59 -13.13 1.27
C ALA A 54 13.46 -12.25 0.73
N MET A 55 12.79 -12.67 -0.35
CA MET A 55 11.79 -11.89 -1.09
C MET A 55 12.35 -10.53 -1.53
N GLN A 56 13.52 -10.56 -2.16
CA GLN A 56 14.25 -9.37 -2.61
C GLN A 56 14.73 -9.52 -4.05
N GLN A 57 14.64 -8.44 -4.82
CA GLN A 57 15.39 -8.26 -6.05
C GLN A 57 16.74 -7.65 -5.72
N LEU A 58 17.82 -8.28 -6.14
CA LEU A 58 19.19 -7.79 -6.06
C LEU A 58 19.67 -7.40 -7.46
N ARG A 59 20.20 -6.19 -7.60
CA ARG A 59 20.95 -5.79 -8.80
C ARG A 59 22.42 -6.15 -8.59
N GLN A 60 22.99 -6.99 -9.46
CA GLN A 60 24.29 -7.64 -9.22
C GLN A 60 25.50 -6.70 -9.29
N ASP A 61 25.44 -5.67 -10.14
CA ASP A 61 26.53 -4.72 -10.37
C ASP A 61 26.62 -3.64 -9.28
N THR A 62 25.48 -3.14 -8.78
CA THR A 62 25.43 -2.08 -7.77
C THR A 62 25.15 -2.60 -6.36
N GLY A 63 24.75 -3.85 -6.21
CA GLY A 63 24.34 -4.43 -4.93
C GLY A 63 23.02 -3.88 -4.37
N THR A 64 22.31 -3.04 -5.11
CA THR A 64 21.05 -2.42 -4.66
C THR A 64 19.96 -3.48 -4.53
N ARG A 65 19.23 -3.45 -3.41
CA ARG A 65 18.17 -4.41 -3.09
C ARG A 65 16.82 -3.73 -3.07
N ARG A 66 15.81 -4.38 -3.63
CA ARG A 66 14.41 -3.93 -3.61
C ARG A 66 13.51 -5.04 -3.08
N PRO A 67 12.59 -4.76 -2.16
CA PRO A 67 11.58 -5.73 -1.74
C PRO A 67 10.75 -6.22 -2.92
N VAL A 68 10.42 -7.50 -2.92
CA VAL A 68 9.53 -8.14 -3.88
C VAL A 68 8.39 -8.82 -3.14
N ARG A 69 7.20 -8.87 -3.76
CA ARG A 69 6.06 -9.60 -3.23
C ARG A 69 5.41 -10.44 -4.32
N ARG A 70 4.78 -11.52 -3.86
CA ARG A 70 3.91 -12.39 -4.65
C ARG A 70 2.48 -12.06 -4.27
N ASN A 71 1.72 -11.45 -5.18
CA ASN A 71 0.34 -10.99 -4.91
C ASN A 71 -0.68 -11.69 -5.79
N PHE A 72 -1.94 -11.76 -5.34
CA PHE A 72 -3.00 -12.52 -6.01
C PHE A 72 -4.13 -11.62 -6.48
N TYR A 73 -4.61 -11.89 -7.69
CA TYR A 73 -5.69 -11.16 -8.34
C TYR A 73 -6.74 -12.13 -8.89
N ASP A 74 -7.97 -11.67 -9.02
CA ASP A 74 -9.06 -12.48 -9.56
C ASP A 74 -8.76 -12.90 -11.02
N PRO A 75 -8.95 -14.17 -11.41
CA PRO A 75 -8.73 -14.61 -12.80
C PRO A 75 -9.57 -13.87 -13.85
N SER A 76 -10.72 -13.31 -13.48
CA SER A 76 -11.57 -12.50 -14.36
C SER A 76 -11.11 -11.04 -14.48
N SER A 77 -10.15 -10.60 -13.67
CA SER A 77 -9.60 -9.24 -13.71
C SER A 77 -8.64 -9.02 -14.89
N ALA A 78 -8.24 -7.78 -15.13
CA ALA A 78 -7.32 -7.38 -16.20
C ALA A 78 -6.05 -8.28 -16.31
N PRO A 79 -5.27 -8.53 -15.23
CA PRO A 79 -4.11 -9.42 -15.32
C PRO A 79 -4.47 -10.87 -15.66
N GLY A 80 -5.64 -11.35 -15.23
CA GLY A 80 -6.11 -12.70 -15.57
C GLY A 80 -6.54 -12.86 -17.03
N LYS A 81 -7.00 -11.76 -17.64
CA LYS A 81 -7.35 -11.69 -19.06
C LYS A 81 -6.16 -11.31 -19.97
N GLY A 82 -4.96 -11.12 -19.42
CA GLY A 82 -3.79 -10.66 -20.17
C GLY A 82 -3.94 -9.21 -20.69
N ILE A 83 -4.68 -8.36 -19.98
CA ILE A 83 -4.88 -6.96 -20.38
C ILE A 83 -3.93 -6.08 -19.59
N VAL A 84 -3.13 -5.28 -20.31
CA VAL A 84 -2.19 -4.34 -19.71
C VAL A 84 -2.55 -2.92 -20.16
N TRP A 85 -2.67 -2.02 -19.19
CA TRP A 85 -2.77 -0.59 -19.44
C TRP A 85 -1.41 0.07 -19.23
N GLU A 86 -0.98 0.86 -20.19
CA GLU A 86 0.34 1.48 -20.21
C GLU A 86 0.23 2.96 -20.59
N TRP A 87 1.14 3.78 -20.08
CA TRP A 87 1.29 5.18 -20.43
C TRP A 87 2.67 5.43 -21.03
N GLU A 88 2.74 6.41 -21.94
CA GLU A 88 3.98 6.74 -22.63
C GLU A 88 4.82 7.72 -21.81
N SER A 89 6.04 7.29 -21.47
CA SER A 89 7.04 8.10 -20.78
C SER A 89 7.69 9.13 -21.70
N ASP A 90 8.47 10.04 -21.13
CA ASP A 90 9.16 11.09 -21.90
C ASP A 90 10.20 10.55 -22.88
N GLY A 91 10.73 9.36 -22.61
CA GLY A 91 11.67 8.67 -23.50
C GLY A 91 10.98 7.77 -24.53
N SER A 92 9.70 8.01 -24.84
CA SER A 92 8.87 7.17 -25.73
C SER A 92 8.75 5.71 -25.29
N SER A 93 9.12 5.38 -24.05
CA SER A 93 8.98 4.05 -23.49
C SER A 93 7.61 3.90 -22.85
N TRP A 94 7.00 2.73 -23.01
CA TRP A 94 5.70 2.44 -22.43
C TRP A 94 5.87 1.85 -21.05
N THR A 95 5.20 2.45 -20.08
CA THR A 95 5.27 2.07 -18.68
C THR A 95 3.91 1.53 -18.24
N PRO A 96 3.82 0.28 -17.73
CA PRO A 96 2.54 -0.25 -17.27
C PRO A 96 2.04 0.48 -16.03
N TYR A 97 0.74 0.52 -15.81
CA TYR A 97 0.21 0.92 -14.52
C TYR A 97 0.40 -0.18 -13.47
N ASP A 98 0.35 0.22 -12.20
CA ASP A 98 0.29 -0.71 -11.06
C ASP A 98 -0.99 -1.57 -11.21
N MET A 99 -1.00 -2.81 -10.68
CA MET A 99 -2.08 -3.78 -10.96
C MET A 99 -3.49 -3.28 -10.58
N GLU A 100 -3.65 -2.66 -9.41
CA GLU A 100 -4.95 -2.10 -8.97
C GLU A 100 -5.49 -1.03 -9.94
N LEU A 101 -4.59 -0.24 -10.50
CA LEU A 101 -4.97 0.76 -11.50
C LEU A 101 -5.32 0.10 -12.82
N CYS A 102 -4.53 -0.87 -13.30
CA CYS A 102 -4.87 -1.63 -14.50
C CYS A 102 -6.28 -2.23 -14.41
N ILE A 103 -6.64 -2.81 -13.25
CA ILE A 103 -7.98 -3.36 -12.99
C ILE A 103 -9.03 -2.26 -12.99
N THR A 104 -8.79 -1.15 -12.29
CA THR A 104 -9.75 -0.05 -12.20
C THR A 104 -10.00 0.61 -13.56
N ILE A 105 -8.93 0.87 -14.33
CA ILE A 105 -8.99 1.45 -15.68
C ILE A 105 -9.75 0.50 -16.60
N GLN A 106 -9.45 -0.80 -16.56
CA GLN A 106 -10.15 -1.79 -17.37
C GLN A 106 -11.64 -1.86 -17.02
N ASN A 107 -12.01 -1.87 -15.75
CA ASN A 107 -13.41 -1.90 -15.32
C ASN A 107 -14.17 -0.65 -15.78
N ALA A 108 -13.56 0.53 -15.70
CA ALA A 108 -14.16 1.77 -16.17
C ALA A 108 -14.31 1.79 -17.70
N TYR A 109 -13.33 1.27 -18.42
CA TYR A 109 -13.37 1.12 -19.87
C TYR A 109 -14.47 0.16 -20.34
N GLU A 110 -14.61 -1.01 -19.69
CA GLU A 110 -15.66 -2.00 -20.00
C GLU A 110 -17.07 -1.44 -19.77
N LYS A 111 -17.23 -0.59 -18.75
CA LYS A 111 -18.48 0.13 -18.46
C LYS A 111 -18.70 1.36 -19.35
N GLN A 112 -17.84 1.58 -20.35
CA GLN A 112 -17.93 2.70 -21.28
C GLN A 112 -17.97 4.08 -20.61
N HIS A 113 -17.28 4.25 -19.48
CA HIS A 113 -17.10 5.57 -18.92
C HIS A 113 -16.30 6.46 -19.89
N PRO A 114 -16.64 7.76 -20.03
CA PRO A 114 -15.89 8.67 -20.90
C PRO A 114 -14.51 9.02 -20.35
N TRP A 115 -14.36 9.01 -19.02
CA TRP A 115 -13.14 9.34 -18.30
C TRP A 115 -13.09 8.64 -16.94
N LEU A 116 -11.91 8.62 -16.32
CA LEU A 116 -11.67 8.08 -14.98
C LEU A 116 -10.67 8.96 -14.23
N ASP A 117 -11.05 9.47 -13.05
CA ASP A 117 -10.14 10.20 -12.15
C ASP A 117 -9.46 9.23 -11.17
N LEU A 118 -8.13 9.17 -11.22
CA LEU A 118 -7.34 8.29 -10.35
C LEU A 118 -6.96 8.95 -9.01
N SER A 119 -7.40 10.19 -8.74
CA SER A 119 -7.01 10.95 -7.55
C SER A 119 -7.42 10.26 -6.26
N SER A 120 -8.56 9.58 -6.26
CA SER A 120 -9.05 8.78 -5.13
C SER A 120 -8.15 7.60 -4.77
N LEU A 121 -7.33 7.14 -5.72
CA LEU A 121 -6.36 6.06 -5.54
C LEU A 121 -4.95 6.59 -5.23
N GLY A 122 -4.81 7.91 -5.00
CA GLY A 122 -3.54 8.56 -4.71
C GLY A 122 -2.75 8.99 -5.96
N PHE A 123 -3.42 9.17 -7.10
CA PHE A 123 -2.79 9.52 -8.37
C PHE A 123 -3.45 10.74 -8.99
N GLY A 124 -2.72 11.86 -9.09
CA GLY A 124 -3.24 13.11 -9.67
C GLY A 124 -3.42 13.09 -11.19
N TYR A 125 -4.01 12.03 -11.75
CA TYR A 125 -4.19 11.83 -13.18
C TYR A 125 -5.65 11.59 -13.54
N LEU A 126 -6.09 12.24 -14.61
CA LEU A 126 -7.37 12.00 -15.27
C LEU A 126 -7.12 11.19 -16.54
N ILE A 127 -7.77 10.05 -16.68
CA ILE A 127 -7.78 9.25 -17.89
C ILE A 127 -8.98 9.64 -18.74
N SER A 128 -8.74 9.88 -20.02
CA SER A 128 -9.78 10.13 -21.02
C SER A 128 -9.75 9.01 -22.05
N PHE A 129 -10.77 8.16 -22.05
CA PHE A 129 -10.81 6.96 -22.90
C PHE A 129 -11.02 7.30 -24.36
N GLY A 130 -11.86 8.29 -24.68
CA GLY A 130 -12.10 8.72 -26.07
C GLY A 130 -10.84 9.22 -26.78
N SER A 131 -9.94 9.90 -26.05
CA SER A 131 -8.68 10.38 -26.62
C SER A 131 -7.48 9.47 -26.37
N MET A 132 -7.68 8.35 -25.66
CA MET A 132 -6.61 7.46 -25.20
C MET A 132 -5.42 8.24 -24.61
N ALA A 133 -5.70 9.05 -23.59
CA ALA A 133 -4.70 9.89 -22.95
C ALA A 133 -4.87 9.95 -21.42
N GLN A 134 -3.75 10.14 -20.75
CA GLN A 134 -3.67 10.49 -19.33
C GLN A 134 -3.25 11.95 -19.19
N THR A 135 -3.97 12.73 -18.40
CA THR A 135 -3.65 14.13 -18.11
C THR A 135 -3.32 14.29 -16.64
N ASN A 136 -2.15 14.85 -16.33
CA ASN A 136 -1.81 15.24 -14.98
C ASN A 136 -2.67 16.44 -14.55
N ARG A 137 -3.44 16.30 -13.47
CA ARG A 137 -4.37 17.35 -13.02
C ARG A 137 -3.66 18.61 -12.51
N GLN A 138 -2.42 18.48 -12.04
CA GLN A 138 -1.63 19.59 -11.51
C GLN A 138 -0.91 20.35 -12.63
N THR A 139 -0.22 19.62 -13.52
CA THR A 139 0.62 20.24 -14.56
C THR A 139 -0.06 20.37 -15.91
N GLN A 140 -1.26 19.80 -16.06
CA GLN A 140 -1.97 19.65 -17.34
C GLN A 140 -1.17 18.87 -18.41
N ARG A 141 -0.04 18.27 -18.04
CA ARG A 141 0.77 17.47 -18.95
C ARG A 141 0.00 16.25 -19.38
N ARG A 142 -0.09 16.05 -20.69
CA ARG A 142 -0.85 14.97 -21.31
C ARG A 142 0.11 13.94 -21.91
N ARG A 143 -0.15 12.66 -21.62
CA ARG A 143 0.62 11.50 -22.09
C ARG A 143 -0.29 10.52 -22.79
N ARG A 144 0.23 9.81 -23.79
CA ARG A 144 -0.54 8.78 -24.49
C ARG A 144 -0.80 7.60 -23.57
N LEU A 145 -2.00 7.05 -23.71
CA LEU A 145 -2.47 5.87 -23.02
C LEU A 145 -2.68 4.76 -24.04
N ARG A 146 -2.36 3.52 -23.69
CA ARG A 146 -2.73 2.36 -24.51
C ARG A 146 -3.23 1.20 -23.68
N ARG A 147 -4.12 0.43 -24.29
CA ARG A 147 -4.55 -0.88 -23.84
C ARG A 147 -3.89 -1.90 -24.75
N ARG A 148 -3.12 -2.82 -24.17
CA ARG A 148 -2.39 -3.87 -24.89
C ARG A 148 -2.85 -5.24 -24.39
N MET A 149 -2.92 -6.20 -25.31
CA MET A 149 -3.09 -7.61 -24.97
C MET A 149 -1.70 -8.24 -24.82
N ASP A 150 -1.54 -9.01 -23.75
CA ASP A 150 -0.32 -9.70 -23.35
C ASP A 150 -0.68 -11.13 -22.89
N LEU A 151 0.33 -11.90 -22.50
CA LEU A 151 0.14 -13.17 -21.82
C LEU A 151 -0.64 -12.95 -20.51
N ALA A 152 -1.61 -13.82 -20.24
CA ALA A 152 -2.28 -13.86 -18.95
C ALA A 152 -1.28 -14.26 -17.85
N TYR A 153 -1.36 -13.58 -16.70
CA TYR A 153 -0.51 -13.92 -15.56
C TYR A 153 -0.76 -15.35 -15.08
N PRO A 154 0.22 -16.01 -14.44
CA PRO A 154 0.11 -17.42 -14.09
C PRO A 154 -1.12 -17.73 -13.23
N LEU A 155 -1.78 -18.83 -13.55
CA LEU A 155 -2.80 -19.43 -12.71
C LEU A 155 -2.11 -20.33 -11.69
N THR A 156 -2.37 -20.10 -10.41
CA THR A 156 -1.97 -20.99 -9.33
C THR A 156 -3.12 -21.97 -9.06
N ALA A 157 -2.86 -23.27 -9.16
CA ALA A 157 -3.81 -24.29 -8.75
C ALA A 157 -3.98 -24.24 -7.22
N GLY A 158 -5.22 -24.08 -6.76
CA GLY A 158 -5.56 -23.94 -5.34
C GLY A 158 -6.49 -22.75 -5.09
N SER A 159 -7.25 -22.80 -3.99
CA SER A 159 -8.05 -21.66 -3.54
C SER A 159 -7.15 -20.42 -3.37
N ILE A 160 -7.63 -19.25 -3.81
CA ILE A 160 -6.96 -17.97 -3.55
C ILE A 160 -6.61 -17.93 -2.06
N PRO A 161 -5.33 -17.87 -1.67
CA PRO A 161 -4.99 -17.68 -0.27
C PRO A 161 -5.56 -16.31 0.10
N LYS A 162 -6.61 -16.28 0.93
CA LYS A 162 -7.03 -15.05 1.60
C LYS A 162 -5.80 -14.52 2.35
N SER A 163 -5.14 -13.50 1.81
CA SER A 163 -4.03 -12.76 2.41
C SER A 163 -3.26 -13.58 3.46
N GLN A 164 -2.58 -14.65 3.03
CA GLN A 164 -1.75 -15.45 3.92
C GLN A 164 -0.34 -14.87 3.93
N SER A 165 -0.02 -14.21 5.03
CA SER A 165 1.32 -14.24 5.62
C SER A 165 1.79 -15.70 5.71
N TRP A 166 2.90 -16.00 5.05
CA TRP A 166 3.49 -17.34 4.95
C TRP A 166 3.73 -18.01 6.31
N PRO A 167 3.43 -19.32 6.48
CA PRO A 167 4.02 -20.13 7.52
C PRO A 167 5.31 -20.82 7.03
N VAL A 168 6.20 -21.05 7.97
CA VAL A 168 7.42 -21.85 7.84
C VAL A 168 7.05 -23.33 7.73
N GLY A 169 7.49 -23.98 6.64
CA GLY A 169 7.90 -25.38 6.57
C GLY A 169 6.88 -26.50 6.83
N ALA A 170 6.42 -27.16 5.77
CA ALA A 170 6.16 -28.60 5.76
C ALA A 170 6.40 -29.12 4.33
N GLY A 171 7.43 -29.93 4.13
CA GLY A 171 7.75 -30.57 2.85
C GLY A 171 6.80 -31.73 2.51
N PRO A 172 6.79 -32.21 1.25
CA PRO A 172 5.94 -33.31 0.82
C PRO A 172 6.54 -34.65 1.26
N GLY A 173 5.85 -35.37 2.15
CA GLY A 173 6.25 -36.69 2.63
C GLY A 173 5.89 -37.80 1.65
N GLN A 174 6.88 -38.58 1.22
CA GLN A 174 6.71 -39.94 0.68
C GLN A 174 6.05 -40.85 1.74
N PRO A 175 5.23 -41.85 1.35
CA PRO A 175 4.65 -42.79 2.29
C PRO A 175 5.73 -43.71 2.88
N CYS A 176 5.70 -43.87 4.21
CA CYS A 176 6.66 -44.71 4.93
C CYS A 176 6.46 -46.21 4.63
N ARG A 177 7.56 -46.95 4.49
CA ARG A 177 7.57 -48.40 4.20
C ARG A 177 7.96 -49.26 5.40
N CYS A 178 7.54 -48.91 6.63
CA CYS A 178 7.82 -49.75 7.80
C CYS A 178 6.73 -50.84 8.02
N PRO A 179 7.08 -52.00 8.60
CA PRO A 179 6.15 -53.12 8.79
C PRO A 179 4.92 -52.81 9.67
N GLN A 180 4.99 -51.77 10.51
CA GLN A 180 3.89 -51.38 11.40
C GLN A 180 2.77 -50.60 10.70
N CYS A 181 3.05 -49.94 9.56
CA CYS A 181 2.03 -49.20 8.80
C CYS A 181 1.30 -50.07 7.76
N LEU A 182 1.83 -51.25 7.44
CA LEU A 182 1.21 -52.19 6.49
C LEU A 182 0.03 -52.97 7.12
N MET A 183 -0.06 -53.04 8.45
CA MET A 183 -1.10 -53.77 9.17
C MET A 183 -2.41 -53.00 9.34
N THR A 184 -2.43 -51.69 9.08
CA THR A 184 -3.66 -50.87 9.12
C THR A 184 -4.33 -50.75 7.75
N GLY A 185 -3.72 -51.27 6.68
CA GLY A 185 -4.21 -51.17 5.30
C GLY A 185 -5.00 -52.35 4.76
N ILE A 186 -5.18 -53.45 5.52
CA ILE A 186 -5.78 -54.70 5.00
C ILE A 186 -7.21 -54.97 5.52
N LEU A 187 -7.77 -54.15 6.42
CA LEU A 187 -9.12 -54.37 6.98
C LEU A 187 -10.22 -53.47 6.38
N LEU A 188 -10.10 -53.03 5.12
CA LEU A 188 -11.14 -52.22 4.45
C LEU A 188 -11.68 -52.83 3.15
N CYS A 189 -11.51 -54.14 2.94
CA CYS A 189 -12.27 -54.88 1.96
C CYS A 189 -13.12 -55.94 2.68
N ALA A 190 -14.44 -55.89 2.42
CA ALA A 190 -15.50 -56.80 2.89
C ALA A 190 -16.08 -56.57 4.30
N ALA A 191 -16.98 -55.58 4.42
CA ALA A 191 -18.29 -55.72 5.09
C ALA A 191 -19.01 -54.35 5.04
N GLY A 192 -20.26 -54.32 4.56
CA GLY A 192 -21.05 -53.10 4.40
C GLY A 192 -21.43 -52.42 5.73
N LEU A 193 -20.73 -51.34 6.05
CA LEU A 193 -21.06 -50.42 7.16
C LEU A 193 -21.16 -48.97 6.67
N PRO A 194 -21.96 -48.12 7.35
CA PRO A 194 -22.50 -46.89 6.79
C PRO A 194 -21.42 -45.86 6.49
N VAL A 195 -21.58 -45.18 5.34
CA VAL A 195 -20.76 -44.06 4.91
C VAL A 195 -20.76 -42.99 6.00
N CYS A 196 -19.66 -42.86 6.74
CA CYS A 196 -19.40 -41.70 7.57
C CYS A 196 -19.19 -40.49 6.65
N LEU A 197 -20.25 -39.70 6.44
CA LEU A 197 -20.14 -38.35 5.91
C LEU A 197 -19.17 -37.58 6.82
N THR A 198 -17.92 -37.44 6.37
CA THR A 198 -16.94 -36.59 7.03
C THR A 198 -17.49 -35.17 6.96
N ARG A 199 -17.92 -34.66 8.11
CA ARG A 199 -18.40 -33.30 8.27
C ARG A 199 -17.34 -32.35 7.71
N ALA A 200 -17.71 -31.53 6.73
CA ALA A 200 -16.83 -30.52 6.16
C ALA A 200 -16.12 -29.74 7.28
N PRO A 201 -14.79 -29.53 7.19
CA PRO A 201 -14.07 -28.75 8.19
C PRO A 201 -14.75 -27.39 8.32
N LYS A 202 -15.12 -27.02 9.56
CA LYS A 202 -15.64 -25.68 9.82
C LYS A 202 -14.63 -24.66 9.28
N PRO A 203 -15.06 -23.60 8.57
CA PRO A 203 -14.15 -22.54 8.17
C PRO A 203 -13.39 -22.06 9.40
N VAL A 204 -12.06 -22.14 9.37
CA VAL A 204 -11.23 -21.49 10.39
C VAL A 204 -11.38 -20.00 10.15
N LEU A 205 -12.34 -19.39 10.84
CA LEU A 205 -12.42 -17.94 10.94
C LEU A 205 -11.14 -17.51 11.65
N HIS A 206 -10.36 -16.64 11.00
CA HIS A 206 -9.27 -15.94 11.65
C HIS A 206 -9.79 -14.55 12.04
N PRO A 207 -9.73 -14.18 13.34
CA PRO A 207 -9.27 -14.99 14.47
C PRO A 207 -10.27 -16.09 14.87
N PRO A 208 -9.80 -17.21 15.46
CA PRO A 208 -10.65 -18.32 15.89
C PRO A 208 -11.83 -17.83 16.74
N PRO A 209 -13.01 -18.46 16.62
CA PRO A 209 -14.11 -18.18 17.55
C PRO A 209 -13.64 -18.45 18.98
N VAL A 210 -13.54 -17.39 19.76
CA VAL A 210 -13.19 -17.44 21.19
C VAL A 210 -14.45 -17.34 22.02
N SER A 211 -14.57 -18.20 23.02
CA SER A 211 -15.64 -18.10 24.01
C SER A 211 -15.46 -16.81 24.83
N LYS A 212 -16.54 -16.21 25.33
CA LYS A 212 -16.46 -15.00 26.16
C LYS A 212 -15.64 -15.24 27.45
N SER A 213 -15.62 -16.46 27.98
CA SER A 213 -14.84 -16.85 29.16
C SER A 213 -13.34 -16.84 28.95
N ASP A 214 -12.87 -17.03 27.70
CA ASP A 214 -11.44 -17.07 27.38
C ASP A 214 -10.84 -15.68 27.14
N ILE A 215 -11.70 -14.67 27.03
CA ILE A 215 -11.31 -13.28 26.81
C ILE A 215 -10.78 -12.68 28.11
N ARG A 216 -9.57 -12.12 28.05
CA ARG A 216 -8.95 -11.42 29.20
C ARG A 216 -8.61 -9.97 28.85
N PRO A 217 -8.59 -9.06 29.84
CA PRO A 217 -8.12 -7.69 29.61
C PRO A 217 -6.62 -7.69 29.23
N VAL A 218 -6.19 -6.67 28.49
CA VAL A 218 -4.76 -6.50 28.16
C VAL A 218 -4.04 -5.90 29.38
N PRO A 219 -3.02 -6.58 29.94
CA PRO A 219 -2.25 -6.06 31.07
C PRO A 219 -1.63 -4.70 30.75
N GLY A 220 -1.67 -3.78 31.71
CA GLY A 220 -1.04 -2.46 31.59
C GLY A 220 -1.78 -1.46 30.69
N VAL A 221 -2.89 -1.83 30.07
CA VAL A 221 -3.72 -0.92 29.26
C VAL A 221 -5.05 -0.67 29.97
N PRO A 222 -5.30 0.53 30.52
CA PRO A 222 -6.60 0.84 31.12
C PRO A 222 -7.70 0.72 30.07
N GLY A 223 -8.78 -0.01 30.37
CA GLY A 223 -9.85 -0.43 29.45
C GLY A 223 -10.74 0.68 28.87
N GLY A 224 -10.31 1.94 28.92
CA GLY A 224 -10.98 3.05 28.29
C GLY A 224 -10.26 3.44 27.00
N CYS A 225 -10.95 3.33 25.86
CA CYS A 225 -10.57 4.10 24.68
C CYS A 225 -10.49 5.57 25.11
N ARG A 226 -9.29 6.17 25.07
CA ARG A 226 -9.15 7.61 25.32
C ARG A 226 -10.01 8.29 24.28
N LYS A 227 -11.21 8.76 24.68
CA LYS A 227 -11.97 9.73 23.90
C LYS A 227 -10.96 10.82 23.57
N THR A 228 -10.69 11.03 22.28
CA THR A 228 -9.90 12.17 21.82
C THR A 228 -10.48 13.37 22.53
N LYS A 229 -9.69 14.01 23.40
CA LYS A 229 -10.19 15.10 24.23
C LYS A 229 -10.74 16.14 23.27
N LYS A 230 -12.07 16.35 23.29
CA LYS A 230 -12.80 17.45 22.63
C LYS A 230 -12.15 18.83 22.85
N LYS A 231 -11.20 18.92 23.79
CA LYS A 231 -10.39 20.09 24.12
C LYS A 231 -9.65 20.70 22.92
N HIS A 232 -9.32 19.94 21.87
CA HIS A 232 -8.64 20.50 20.68
C HIS A 232 -9.56 21.11 19.62
N LEU A 233 -10.88 20.91 19.70
CA LEU A 233 -11.85 21.53 18.78
C LEU A 233 -11.96 23.06 18.95
N LYS A 234 -11.38 23.62 20.03
CA LYS A 234 -11.41 25.07 20.33
C LYS A 234 -10.27 25.90 19.71
N LYS A 235 -9.27 25.29 19.10
CA LYS A 235 -8.18 26.07 18.46
C LYS A 235 -8.57 26.41 17.03
N SER A 236 -8.40 27.69 16.65
CA SER A 236 -8.64 28.16 15.29
C SER A 236 -7.99 27.22 14.28
N LYS A 237 -8.80 26.75 13.32
CA LYS A 237 -8.38 25.97 12.16
C LYS A 237 -8.04 26.86 10.96
N ASN A 238 -8.06 28.19 11.14
CA ASN A 238 -7.63 29.12 10.11
C ASN A 238 -6.18 28.79 9.71
N PRO A 239 -5.90 28.56 8.41
CA PRO A 239 -4.57 28.27 7.90
C PRO A 239 -3.46 29.16 8.46
N GLU A 240 -3.70 30.48 8.55
CA GLU A 240 -2.70 31.41 9.07
C GLU A 240 -2.38 31.15 10.55
N ASP A 241 -3.40 30.95 11.38
CA ASP A 241 -3.23 30.74 12.82
C ASP A 241 -2.49 29.43 13.12
N VAL A 242 -2.76 28.39 12.34
CA VAL A 242 -2.10 27.10 12.49
C VAL A 242 -0.64 27.21 12.10
N VAL A 243 -0.36 27.86 10.96
CA VAL A 243 0.99 28.01 10.43
C VAL A 243 1.84 28.93 11.34
N ARG A 244 1.30 30.09 11.76
CA ARG A 244 1.98 31.02 12.68
C ARG A 244 2.31 30.40 14.03
N ARG A 245 1.56 29.39 14.49
CA ARG A 245 1.82 28.70 15.77
C ARG A 245 3.14 27.93 15.79
N TYR A 246 3.63 27.47 14.65
CA TYR A 246 4.79 26.59 14.56
C TYR A 246 6.01 27.23 13.91
N ILE A 247 5.90 28.52 13.57
CA ILE A 247 6.92 29.29 12.88
C ILE A 247 7.53 30.35 13.78
N GLN A 248 8.84 30.52 13.65
CA GLN A 248 9.59 31.65 14.16
C GLN A 248 9.92 32.60 13.00
N LYS A 249 9.61 33.89 13.12
CA LYS A 249 9.88 34.88 12.08
C LYS A 249 11.39 35.06 11.90
N VAL A 250 11.87 35.03 10.66
CA VAL A 250 13.26 35.29 10.30
C VAL A 250 13.38 36.72 9.80
N LYS A 251 14.29 37.52 10.37
CA LYS A 251 14.52 38.92 9.95
C LYS A 251 15.39 39.02 8.70
N THR A 252 16.48 38.24 8.68
CA THR A 252 17.45 38.17 7.59
C THR A 252 17.49 36.73 7.09
N PRO A 253 16.69 36.39 6.06
CA PRO A 253 16.70 35.05 5.50
C PRO A 253 18.06 34.77 4.82
N PRO A 254 18.52 33.50 4.83
CA PRO A 254 19.69 33.10 4.07
C PRO A 254 19.43 33.22 2.56
N ASP A 255 20.50 33.27 1.76
CA ASP A 255 20.43 33.22 0.31
C ASP A 255 20.17 31.79 -0.20
N GLU A 256 19.03 31.24 0.21
CA GLU A 256 18.54 29.91 -0.15
C GLU A 256 17.15 30.02 -0.78
N ASP A 257 16.76 28.99 -1.52
CA ASP A 257 15.44 28.93 -2.15
C ASP A 257 14.38 28.41 -1.16
N CYS A 258 13.19 29.00 -1.21
CA CYS A 258 12.02 28.41 -0.60
C CYS A 258 11.60 27.18 -1.43
N THR A 259 11.74 25.97 -0.87
CA THR A 259 11.41 24.73 -1.60
C THR A 259 9.91 24.49 -1.86
N ILE A 260 9.06 25.50 -1.66
CA ILE A 260 7.61 25.44 -1.96
C ILE A 260 7.31 26.22 -3.24
N CYS A 261 7.72 27.49 -3.31
CA CYS A 261 7.51 28.34 -4.51
C CYS A 261 8.72 28.37 -5.44
N MET A 262 9.87 27.85 -5.00
CA MET A 262 11.16 27.89 -5.71
C MET A 262 11.74 29.30 -5.92
N GLU A 263 11.23 30.30 -5.19
CA GLU A 263 11.78 31.65 -5.15
C GLU A 263 12.78 31.80 -3.99
N ARG A 264 13.72 32.74 -4.11
CA ARG A 264 14.67 33.08 -3.04
C ARG A 264 13.93 33.50 -1.78
N LEU A 265 14.37 33.05 -0.61
CA LEU A 265 13.79 33.46 0.68
C LEU A 265 13.91 34.99 0.91
N GLY A 266 14.90 35.64 0.31
CA GLY A 266 15.03 37.11 0.31
C GLY A 266 14.08 37.83 -0.66
N ALA A 267 13.46 37.13 -1.60
CA ALA A 267 12.50 37.68 -2.56
C ALA A 267 11.04 37.45 -2.09
N PRO A 268 10.04 38.14 -2.67
CA PRO A 268 8.63 37.85 -2.40
C PRO A 268 8.24 36.43 -2.82
N SER A 269 7.29 35.83 -2.09
CA SER A 269 6.70 34.54 -2.43
C SER A 269 5.97 34.58 -3.78
N GLY A 270 6.24 33.62 -4.67
CA GLY A 270 5.54 33.45 -5.96
C GLY A 270 4.05 33.07 -5.90
N TYR A 271 3.46 32.94 -4.69
CA TYR A 271 2.04 32.61 -4.47
C TYR A 271 1.09 33.83 -4.49
N GLU A 272 1.47 34.93 -5.15
CA GLU A 272 0.63 36.13 -5.37
C GLU A 272 -0.71 35.75 -6.06
N GLY A 273 -1.85 36.14 -5.48
CA GLY A 273 -3.10 36.30 -6.25
C GLY A 273 -4.37 35.53 -5.85
N VAL A 274 -4.35 34.47 -5.02
CA VAL A 274 -5.61 33.70 -4.74
C VAL A 274 -5.87 33.44 -3.26
N LEU A 275 -4.83 33.32 -2.44
CA LEU A 275 -4.94 33.02 -1.02
C LEU A 275 -4.37 34.10 -0.12
N SER A 276 -3.95 35.27 -0.65
CA SER A 276 -3.38 36.34 0.18
C SER A 276 -4.44 36.85 1.15
N PRO A 277 -4.43 36.43 2.43
CA PRO A 277 -5.39 36.91 3.40
C PRO A 277 -4.94 38.34 3.70
N ARG A 278 -5.89 39.26 3.83
CA ARG A 278 -5.60 40.69 4.06
C ARG A 278 -4.63 40.82 5.25
N GLY A 279 -3.34 41.03 5.00
CA GLY A 279 -2.33 41.31 6.03
C GLY A 279 -1.06 40.44 6.07
N THR A 280 -0.93 39.34 5.30
CA THR A 280 0.34 38.58 5.26
C THR A 280 1.23 39.06 4.13
N LYS A 281 2.36 39.69 4.49
CA LYS A 281 3.37 40.20 3.56
C LYS A 281 4.06 39.05 2.78
N PRO A 282 4.22 39.14 1.45
CA PRO A 282 4.79 38.05 0.64
C PRO A 282 6.29 37.82 0.90
N GLU A 283 6.99 38.79 1.49
CA GLU A 283 8.43 38.69 1.84
C GLU A 283 8.66 38.04 3.21
N LEU A 284 7.60 37.69 3.95
CA LEU A 284 7.74 37.23 5.32
C LEU A 284 8.21 35.76 5.36
N VAL A 285 9.43 35.55 5.86
CA VAL A 285 10.01 34.21 6.02
C VAL A 285 9.84 33.66 7.43
N GLY A 286 9.52 32.38 7.50
CA GLY A 286 9.32 31.62 8.72
C GLY A 286 10.22 30.40 8.81
N LYS A 287 10.81 30.19 10.00
CA LYS A 287 11.57 28.99 10.37
C LYS A 287 10.69 28.06 11.19
N LEU A 288 10.58 26.79 10.80
CA LEU A 288 9.87 25.79 11.60
C LEU A 288 10.68 25.41 12.84
N GLY A 289 10.08 25.52 14.02
CA GLY A 289 10.82 25.54 15.29
C GLY A 289 11.68 24.30 15.60
N ARG A 290 11.28 23.08 15.20
CA ARG A 290 12.01 21.84 15.54
C ARG A 290 13.02 21.42 14.48
N CYS A 291 12.66 21.52 13.21
CA CYS A 291 13.51 21.06 12.10
C CYS A 291 14.32 22.18 11.45
N GLY A 292 14.03 23.44 11.77
CA GLY A 292 14.80 24.59 11.30
C GLY A 292 14.66 24.96 9.82
N HIS A 293 13.96 24.15 9.01
CA HIS A 293 13.67 24.50 7.62
C HIS A 293 12.88 25.82 7.50
N MET A 294 13.24 26.61 6.50
CA MET A 294 12.72 27.96 6.27
C MET A 294 11.90 28.04 4.99
N TYR A 295 10.82 28.81 5.04
CA TYR A 295 9.91 29.01 3.91
C TYR A 295 9.27 30.39 4.01
N HIS A 296 8.76 30.93 2.90
CA HIS A 296 7.81 32.04 3.00
C HIS A 296 6.57 31.61 3.77
N LEU A 297 6.10 32.48 4.67
CA LEU A 297 4.91 32.25 5.47
C LEU A 297 3.69 32.00 4.58
N LEU A 298 3.56 32.77 3.50
CA LEU A 298 2.48 32.63 2.52
C LEU A 298 2.49 31.24 1.85
N CYS A 299 3.67 30.72 1.50
CA CYS A 299 3.82 29.39 0.93
C CYS A 299 3.37 28.28 1.88
N LEU A 300 3.70 28.38 3.18
CA LEU A 300 3.22 27.41 4.17
C LEU A 300 1.72 27.51 4.42
N VAL A 301 1.15 28.72 4.40
CA VAL A 301 -0.30 28.95 4.48
C VAL A 301 -1.02 28.35 3.28
N ALA A 302 -0.50 28.56 2.08
CA ALA A 302 -1.05 27.97 0.85
C ALA A 302 -0.96 26.44 0.87
N MET A 303 0.21 25.89 1.22
CA MET A 303 0.43 24.45 1.36
C MET A 303 -0.55 23.83 2.37
N TYR A 304 -0.73 24.45 3.53
CA TYR A 304 -1.66 23.97 4.54
C TYR A 304 -3.13 24.08 4.08
N SER A 305 -3.49 25.19 3.42
CA SER A 305 -4.85 25.42 2.88
C SER A 305 -5.27 24.36 1.85
N ASN A 306 -4.31 23.91 1.03
CA ASN A 306 -4.50 22.85 0.05
C ASN A 306 -4.49 21.43 0.65
N GLY A 307 -4.13 21.31 1.93
CA GLY A 307 -4.13 20.03 2.65
C GLY A 307 -5.43 19.75 3.41
N ASN A 308 -5.35 18.76 4.31
CA ASN A 308 -6.47 18.26 5.12
C ASN A 308 -6.97 19.27 6.17
N LYS A 309 -6.20 20.33 6.44
CA LYS A 309 -6.52 21.36 7.44
C LYS A 309 -6.90 20.78 8.82
N ASP A 310 -6.22 19.70 9.20
CA ASP A 310 -6.50 18.93 10.41
C ASP A 310 -5.90 19.54 11.70
N GLY A 311 -5.28 20.73 11.59
CA GLY A 311 -4.60 21.41 12.69
C GLY A 311 -3.14 21.03 12.85
N SER A 312 -2.64 20.09 12.03
CA SER A 312 -1.23 19.73 11.96
C SER A 312 -0.53 20.32 10.74
N LEU A 313 0.73 20.71 10.90
CA LEU A 313 1.57 21.21 9.82
C LEU A 313 2.72 20.24 9.59
N GLN A 314 2.86 19.71 8.36
CA GLN A 314 3.97 18.84 8.00
C GLN A 314 5.05 19.65 7.27
N CYS A 315 6.30 19.55 7.71
CA CYS A 315 7.43 20.14 7.01
C CYS A 315 7.61 19.45 5.64
N PRO A 316 7.62 20.19 4.52
CA PRO A 316 7.76 19.59 3.20
C PRO A 316 9.16 18.99 2.97
N THR A 317 10.21 19.50 3.63
CA THR A 317 11.59 19.00 3.48
C THR A 317 11.83 17.70 4.25
N CYS A 318 11.65 17.68 5.58
CA CYS A 318 11.99 16.52 6.41
C CYS A 318 10.79 15.72 6.95
N LYS A 319 9.57 16.08 6.55
CA LYS A 319 8.31 15.41 6.93
C LYS A 319 7.95 15.46 8.41
N ALA A 320 8.67 16.23 9.23
CA ALA A 320 8.34 16.45 10.64
C ALA A 320 6.92 17.04 10.79
N ILE A 321 6.11 16.47 11.69
CA ILE A 321 4.71 16.85 11.92
C ILE A 321 4.60 17.72 13.17
N TYR A 322 4.11 18.95 13.01
CA TYR A 322 3.81 19.91 14.07
C TYR A 322 2.33 19.90 14.41
N GLY A 323 2.01 19.87 15.70
CA GLY A 323 0.65 19.63 16.17
C GLY A 323 0.28 18.15 16.19
N GLU A 324 -1.01 17.88 16.20
CA GLU A 324 -1.59 16.53 16.24
C GLU A 324 -2.26 16.27 14.89
N LYS A 325 -1.71 15.32 14.12
CA LYS A 325 -2.27 14.93 12.82
C LYS A 325 -3.49 14.05 13.05
N THR A 326 -4.63 14.45 12.53
CA THR A 326 -5.89 13.72 12.72
C THR A 326 -6.51 13.37 11.38
N GLY A 327 -6.97 12.13 11.23
CA GLY A 327 -7.75 11.72 10.05
C GLY A 327 -9.21 12.17 10.13
N THR A 328 -9.95 11.87 9.07
CA THR A 328 -11.41 12.06 8.97
C THR A 328 -12.15 10.77 9.33
N GLN A 329 -11.66 10.02 10.31
CA GLN A 329 -12.26 8.75 10.73
C GLN A 329 -13.71 9.01 11.18
N PRO A 330 -14.73 8.34 10.59
CA PRO A 330 -16.10 8.49 11.04
C PRO A 330 -16.29 7.94 12.46
N PRO A 331 -17.41 8.28 13.13
CA PRO A 331 -17.73 7.73 14.44
C PRO A 331 -17.75 6.19 14.41
N GLY A 332 -17.19 5.58 15.45
CA GLY A 332 -17.15 4.12 15.60
C GLY A 332 -16.63 3.71 16.96
N LYS A 333 -16.56 2.41 17.18
CA LYS A 333 -16.06 1.78 18.41
C LYS A 333 -14.79 1.00 18.10
N MET A 334 -13.79 1.15 18.96
CA MET A 334 -12.61 0.31 18.99
C MET A 334 -12.61 -0.42 20.33
N GLU A 335 -12.56 -1.75 20.29
CA GLU A 335 -12.41 -2.61 21.45
C GLU A 335 -11.15 -3.45 21.33
N PHE A 336 -10.57 -3.86 22.46
CA PHE A 336 -9.44 -4.76 22.46
C PHE A 336 -9.45 -5.67 23.67
N HIS A 337 -8.90 -6.86 23.52
CA HIS A 337 -8.73 -7.84 24.59
C HIS A 337 -7.73 -8.93 24.18
N LEU A 338 -7.27 -9.73 25.13
CA LEU A 338 -6.43 -10.89 24.87
C LEU A 338 -7.27 -12.12 24.49
N ILE A 339 -6.77 -12.86 23.50
CA ILE A 339 -7.23 -14.20 23.14
C ILE A 339 -6.11 -15.23 23.40
N PRO A 340 -6.43 -16.47 23.80
CA PRO A 340 -5.46 -17.49 24.19
C PRO A 340 -4.83 -18.19 22.97
N HIS A 341 -4.58 -17.45 21.90
CA HIS A 341 -3.96 -17.96 20.68
C HIS A 341 -2.69 -17.18 20.40
N SER A 342 -1.66 -17.86 19.90
CA SER A 342 -0.43 -17.25 19.40
C SER A 342 -0.58 -16.89 17.93
N LEU A 343 -0.02 -15.75 17.51
CA LEU A 343 0.13 -15.44 16.10
C LEU A 343 1.25 -16.32 15.50
N PRO A 344 1.19 -16.62 14.18
CA PRO A 344 2.32 -17.21 13.48
C PRO A 344 3.60 -16.39 13.71
N GLY A 345 4.69 -17.06 14.10
CA GLY A 345 5.97 -16.41 14.43
C GLY A 345 6.09 -15.88 15.87
N TYR A 346 5.02 -15.95 16.69
CA TYR A 346 5.01 -15.50 18.09
C TYR A 346 4.56 -16.62 19.04
N THR A 347 5.24 -17.76 19.00
CA THR A 347 4.93 -18.94 19.82
C THR A 347 5.05 -18.63 21.31
N GLY A 348 4.12 -19.17 22.11
CA GLY A 348 4.12 -18.98 23.56
C GLY A 348 3.51 -17.65 24.04
N SER A 349 3.04 -16.80 23.11
CA SER A 349 2.38 -15.53 23.44
C SER A 349 0.85 -15.62 23.25
N LYS A 350 0.10 -14.85 24.03
CA LYS A 350 -1.32 -14.55 23.75
C LYS A 350 -1.40 -13.45 22.69
N THR A 351 -2.56 -13.30 22.05
CA THR A 351 -2.77 -12.27 21.02
C THR A 351 -3.71 -11.19 21.51
N ILE A 352 -3.37 -9.92 21.26
CA ILE A 352 -4.31 -8.81 21.42
C ILE A 352 -5.22 -8.78 20.19
N ARG A 353 -6.51 -9.08 20.36
CA ARG A 353 -7.53 -8.90 19.33
C ARG A 353 -8.07 -7.48 19.43
N ILE A 354 -7.88 -6.69 18.37
CA ILE A 354 -8.49 -5.37 18.21
C ILE A 354 -9.71 -5.52 17.30
N VAL A 355 -10.86 -5.00 17.72
CA VAL A 355 -12.12 -5.04 16.97
C VAL A 355 -12.53 -3.61 16.67
N TYR A 356 -12.74 -3.31 15.40
CA TYR A 356 -13.31 -2.05 14.93
C TYR A 356 -14.76 -2.27 14.50
N ASP A 357 -15.66 -1.42 14.98
CA ASP A 357 -17.05 -1.37 14.57
C ASP A 357 -17.38 0.07 14.14
N ILE A 358 -17.53 0.27 12.84
CA ILE A 358 -17.79 1.57 12.22
C ILE A 358 -19.10 1.45 11.44
N PRO A 359 -20.22 1.99 11.96
CA PRO A 359 -21.50 1.93 11.26
C PRO A 359 -21.50 2.81 10.01
N THR A 360 -22.46 2.57 9.12
CA THR A 360 -22.74 3.47 8.00
C THR A 360 -23.14 4.86 8.51
N GLY A 361 -22.90 5.89 7.70
CA GLY A 361 -23.17 7.27 8.07
C GLY A 361 -23.19 8.20 6.85
N ILE A 362 -23.40 9.49 7.12
CA ILE A 362 -23.43 10.56 6.12
C ILE A 362 -22.13 11.37 6.23
N GLN A 363 -21.52 11.72 5.10
CA GLN A 363 -20.27 12.49 5.02
C GLN A 363 -20.49 13.99 5.24
#